data_AF-A0A455U3W3-F1
#
_entry.id   AF-A0A455U3W3-F1
#
_cell.length_a   1.000
_cell.length_b   1.000
_cell.length_c   1.000
_cell.angle_alpha   90.00
_cell.angle_beta   90.00
_cell.angle_gamma   90.00
#
_symmetry.space_group_name_H-M   'P 1'
#
loop_
_entity.id
_entity.type
_entity.pdbx_description
1 polymer ?
#
loop_
_entity_poly.entity_id
_entity_poly.type
_entity_poly.pdbx_seq_one_letter_code
_entity_poly.pdbx_strand_id
1 'polypeptide(L)'
;MPMNRFRPNIVVESNEAWAEDRWVTLNEQNGAFQLALRKPCKRCKITTIDQHTAVVPVPAEPLKTLVELNTQPSLKGAYFGQNATLTAGVGSVIRVGDRLLAASRGV
;
A
#
# COMPACT_ATOMS: atom_id res chain seq x y z
N MET A 1 -6.07 5.27 -13.43
CA MET A 1 -5.67 6.29 -12.44
C MET A 1 -4.26 5.98 -11.97
N PRO A 2 -3.34 6.96 -11.86
CA PRO A 2 -1.95 6.71 -11.48
C PRO A 2 -1.78 6.43 -9.97
N MET A 3 -0.75 5.65 -9.62
CA MET A 3 -0.46 5.22 -8.23
C MET A 3 -0.11 6.38 -7.30
N ASN A 4 0.47 7.46 -7.83
CA ASN A 4 0.79 8.67 -7.07
C ASN A 4 -0.45 9.30 -6.41
N ARG A 5 -1.68 9.02 -6.90
CA ARG A 5 -2.93 9.46 -6.28
C ARG A 5 -3.06 8.97 -4.82
N PHE A 6 -2.51 7.81 -4.51
CA PHE A 6 -2.53 7.21 -3.18
C PHE A 6 -1.32 7.57 -2.31
N ARG A 7 -0.39 8.37 -2.84
CA ARG A 7 0.80 8.88 -2.16
C ARG A 7 1.63 7.80 -1.43
N PRO A 8 1.94 6.64 -2.06
CA PRO A 8 2.81 5.66 -1.43
C PRO A 8 4.26 6.15 -1.39
N ASN A 9 5.05 5.59 -0.46
CA ASN A 9 6.51 5.75 -0.47
C ASN A 9 7.20 4.64 -1.27
N ILE A 10 6.66 3.42 -1.19
CA ILE A 10 7.18 2.23 -1.86
C ILE A 10 6.02 1.59 -2.63
N VAL A 11 6.27 1.25 -3.89
CA VAL A 11 5.34 0.49 -4.74
C VAL A 11 6.00 -0.84 -5.04
N VAL A 12 5.30 -1.93 -4.75
CA VAL A 12 5.77 -3.30 -4.94
C VAL A 12 5.02 -3.92 -6.10
N GLU A 13 5.74 -4.45 -7.08
CA GLU A 13 5.15 -5.24 -8.16
C GLU A 13 4.80 -6.65 -7.66
N SER A 14 3.60 -7.13 -8.00
CA SER A 14 3.17 -8.49 -7.69
C SER A 14 2.17 -9.00 -8.72
N ASN A 15 2.04 -10.33 -8.83
CA ASN A 15 1.15 -10.98 -9.80
C ASN A 15 -0.29 -11.15 -9.29
N GLU A 16 -0.58 -10.74 -8.05
CA GLU A 16 -1.87 -10.92 -7.41
C GLU A 16 -2.39 -9.57 -6.89
N ALA A 17 -3.64 -9.26 -7.20
CA ALA A 17 -4.25 -8.03 -6.73
C ALA A 17 -4.42 -8.08 -5.20
N TRP A 18 -4.06 -6.99 -4.52
CA TRP A 18 -4.13 -6.85 -3.06
C TRP A 18 -3.32 -7.88 -2.28
N ALA A 19 -2.26 -8.43 -2.87
CA ALA A 19 -1.38 -9.38 -2.20
C ALA A 19 -0.87 -8.84 -0.85
N GLU A 20 -0.66 -7.52 -0.76
CA GLU A 20 -0.18 -6.84 0.45
C GLU A 20 -1.10 -6.97 1.66
N ASP A 21 -2.39 -7.23 1.45
CA ASP A 21 -3.37 -7.36 2.52
C ASP A 21 -3.12 -8.60 3.40
N ARG A 22 -2.36 -9.59 2.89
CA ARG A 22 -2.01 -10.82 3.60
C ARG A 22 -0.58 -10.83 4.15
N TRP A 23 0.24 -9.83 3.80
CA TRP A 23 1.65 -9.80 4.21
C TRP A 23 1.80 -9.39 5.68
N VAL A 24 2.75 -10.02 6.36
CA VAL A 24 3.21 -9.68 7.71
C VAL A 24 4.52 -8.89 7.63
N THR A 25 5.45 -9.36 6.80
CA THR A 25 6.74 -8.70 6.58
C THR A 25 7.11 -8.72 5.11
N LEU A 26 7.89 -7.71 4.72
CA LEU A 26 8.64 -7.67 3.47
C LEU A 26 10.12 -7.62 3.83
N ASN A 27 10.85 -8.63 3.38
CA ASN A 27 12.28 -8.78 3.61
C ASN A 27 12.99 -8.54 2.30
N GLU A 28 14.06 -7.75 2.29
CA GLU A 28 14.95 -7.74 1.13
C GLU A 28 15.61 -9.12 0.99
N GLN A 29 15.73 -9.62 -0.25
CA GLN A 29 16.14 -10.99 -0.54
C GLN A 29 17.47 -11.40 0.10
N ASN A 30 18.42 -10.47 0.21
CA ASN A 30 19.75 -10.70 0.80
C ASN A 30 19.84 -10.28 2.27
N GLY A 31 18.71 -9.88 2.89
CA GLY A 31 18.63 -9.53 4.30
C GLY A 31 19.07 -8.10 4.63
N ALA A 32 19.16 -7.19 3.65
CA ALA A 32 19.63 -5.82 3.88
C ALA A 32 18.69 -5.01 4.78
N PHE A 33 17.37 -5.25 4.70
CA PHE A 33 16.37 -4.61 5.55
C PHE A 33 15.11 -5.47 5.67
N GLN A 34 14.29 -5.14 6.67
CA GLN A 34 12.97 -5.73 6.87
C GLN A 34 11.95 -4.65 7.21
N LEU A 35 10.80 -4.71 6.53
CA LEU A 35 9.62 -3.91 6.82
C LEU A 35 8.54 -4.82 7.42
N ALA A 36 7.99 -4.46 8.58
CA ALA A 36 6.79 -5.09 9.12
C ALA A 36 5.54 -4.32 8.70
N LEU A 37 4.57 -5.00 8.09
CA LEU A 37 3.28 -4.44 7.73
C LEU A 37 2.41 -4.37 8.99
N ARG A 38 1.90 -3.18 9.31
CA ARG A 38 1.21 -2.90 10.56
C ARG A 38 -0.30 -2.89 10.40
N LYS A 39 -0.80 -2.13 9.43
CA LYS A 39 -2.25 -1.96 9.24
C LYS A 39 -2.59 -1.50 7.82
N PRO A 40 -3.77 -1.88 7.32
CA PRO A 40 -4.33 -1.33 6.09
C PRO A 40 -4.44 0.19 6.16
N CYS A 41 -4.15 0.87 5.05
CA CYS A 41 -4.22 2.32 4.98
C CYS A 41 -5.62 2.77 4.57
N LYS A 42 -6.37 3.33 5.54
CA LYS A 42 -7.67 3.97 5.26
C LYS A 42 -7.45 5.21 4.41
N ARG A 43 -8.13 5.30 3.28
CA ARG A 43 -8.02 6.42 2.35
C ARG A 43 -9.01 7.52 2.70
N CYS A 44 -8.56 8.77 2.54
CA CYS A 44 -9.33 9.98 2.80
C CYS A 44 -9.54 10.77 1.50
N LYS A 45 -10.31 11.85 1.58
CA LYS A 45 -10.66 12.71 0.43
C LYS A 45 -9.48 13.19 -0.41
N ILE A 46 -8.25 13.19 0.12
CA ILE A 46 -7.07 13.61 -0.64
C ILE A 46 -6.88 12.76 -1.90
N THR A 47 -7.30 11.49 -1.91
CA THR A 47 -7.22 10.65 -3.10
C THR A 47 -8.22 11.03 -4.20
N THR A 48 -9.20 11.89 -3.92
CA THR A 48 -10.19 12.35 -4.92
C THR A 48 -9.75 13.61 -5.65
N ILE A 49 -8.65 14.23 -5.22
CA ILE A 49 -8.17 15.51 -5.73
C ILE A 49 -7.08 15.25 -6.76
N ASP A 50 -7.18 15.90 -7.91
CA ASP A 50 -6.09 15.93 -8.87
C ASP A 50 -4.91 16.75 -8.35
N GLN A 51 -3.72 16.15 -8.30
CA GLN A 51 -2.55 16.78 -7.69
C GLN A 51 -1.98 17.92 -8.52
N HIS A 52 -2.27 17.97 -9.82
CA HIS A 52 -1.79 19.03 -10.70
C HIS A 52 -2.79 20.19 -10.81
N THR A 53 -4.09 19.88 -10.84
CA THR A 53 -5.13 20.90 -11.06
C THR A 53 -5.89 21.32 -9.80
N ALA A 54 -5.72 20.60 -8.69
CA ALA A 54 -6.49 20.75 -7.46
C ALA A 54 -8.01 20.54 -7.61
N VAL A 55 -8.47 20.04 -8.76
CA VAL A 55 -9.89 19.76 -9.03
C VAL A 55 -10.25 18.36 -8.55
N VAL A 56 -11.52 18.15 -8.16
CA VAL A 56 -12.11 16.81 -7.97
C VAL A 56 -12.76 16.41 -9.29
N PRO A 57 -12.17 15.50 -10.10
CA PRO A 57 -12.67 15.22 -11.45
C PRO A 57 -14.00 14.48 -11.43
N VAL A 58 -14.17 13.58 -10.47
CA VAL A 58 -15.38 12.79 -10.26
C VAL A 58 -15.71 12.81 -8.77
N PRO A 59 -16.92 13.28 -8.38
CA PRO A 59 -17.32 13.32 -6.98
C PRO A 59 -17.20 11.95 -6.30
N ALA A 60 -16.68 11.93 -5.08
CA ALA A 60 -16.47 10.74 -4.24
C ALA A 60 -15.53 9.64 -4.77
N GLU A 61 -15.02 9.72 -6.01
CA GLU A 61 -14.07 8.75 -6.54
C GLU A 61 -12.61 9.13 -6.23
N PRO A 62 -11.73 8.17 -5.92
CA PRO A 62 -11.91 6.71 -5.99
C PRO A 62 -12.46 6.07 -4.69
N LEU A 63 -12.91 6.85 -3.71
CA LEU A 63 -13.28 6.32 -2.40
C LEU A 63 -14.52 5.42 -2.47
N LYS A 64 -15.52 5.79 -3.28
CA LYS A 64 -16.72 4.97 -3.49
C LYS A 64 -16.34 3.60 -4.07
N THR A 65 -15.55 3.58 -5.14
CA THR A 65 -15.05 2.32 -5.73
C THR A 65 -14.30 1.46 -4.70
N LEU A 66 -13.41 2.06 -3.90
CA LEU A 66 -12.66 1.30 -2.87
C LEU A 66 -13.56 0.71 -1.78
N VAL A 67 -14.65 1.39 -1.41
CA VAL A 67 -15.65 0.84 -0.47
C VAL A 67 -16.36 -0.35 -1.09
N GLU A 68 -16.74 -0.26 -2.37
CA GLU A 68 -17.43 -1.34 -3.09
C GLU A 68 -16.53 -2.58 -3.28
N LEU A 69 -15.23 -2.39 -3.55
CA LEU A 69 -14.27 -3.49 -3.64
C LEU A 69 -14.03 -4.22 -2.30
N ASN A 70 -14.23 -3.52 -1.17
CA ASN A 70 -14.21 -4.07 0.18
C ASN A 70 -13.07 -5.07 0.49
N THR A 71 -11.83 -4.74 0.10
CA THR A 71 -10.67 -5.64 0.26
C THR A 71 -10.34 -5.95 1.72
N GLN A 72 -10.87 -5.16 2.65
CA GLN A 72 -10.74 -5.31 4.09
C GLN A 72 -12.11 -5.52 4.74
N PRO A 73 -12.72 -6.71 4.59
CA PRO A 73 -14.12 -6.95 4.95
C PRO A 73 -14.44 -6.79 6.45
N SER A 74 -13.43 -6.90 7.31
CA SER A 74 -13.56 -6.68 8.75
C SER A 74 -13.53 -5.20 9.16
N LEU A 75 -13.26 -4.28 8.22
CA LEU A 75 -13.07 -2.85 8.47
C LEU A 75 -14.07 -2.01 7.68
N LYS A 76 -14.52 -0.89 8.27
CA LYS A 76 -15.43 0.05 7.60
C LYS A 76 -14.67 1.19 6.90
N GLY A 77 -14.81 1.27 5.58
CA GLY A 77 -14.39 2.39 4.75
C GLY A 77 -13.56 1.97 3.52
N ALA A 78 -12.99 2.97 2.84
CA ALA A 78 -12.10 2.77 1.71
C ALA A 78 -10.68 2.44 2.19
N TYR A 79 -10.15 1.28 1.79
CA TYR A 79 -8.79 0.85 2.11
C TYR A 79 -8.03 0.52 0.84
N PHE A 80 -6.74 0.87 0.82
CA PHE A 80 -5.83 0.50 -0.26
C PHE A 80 -4.39 0.62 0.23
N GLY A 81 -3.53 -0.37 0.01
CA GLY A 81 -2.16 -0.40 0.49
C GLY A 81 -2.01 -0.52 2.01
N GLN A 82 -0.76 -0.71 2.46
CA GLN A 82 -0.43 -1.01 3.85
C GLN A 82 0.52 0.04 4.45
N ASN A 83 0.37 0.29 5.76
CA ASN A 83 1.37 1.03 6.53
C ASN A 83 2.44 0.06 7.03
N ALA A 84 3.71 0.46 6.92
CA ALA A 84 4.85 -0.36 7.31
C ALA A 84 5.78 0.37 8.28
N THR A 85 6.52 -0.40 9.08
CA THR A 85 7.60 0.10 9.94
C THR A 85 8.88 -0.68 9.65
N LEU A 86 10.01 0.01 9.59
CA LEU A 86 11.32 -0.63 9.51
C LEU A 86 11.62 -1.37 10.82
N THR A 87 11.91 -2.66 10.75
CA THR A 87 12.23 -3.51 11.91
C THR A 87 13.69 -3.98 11.92
N ALA A 88 14.36 -3.98 10.77
CA ALA A 88 15.79 -4.24 10.64
C ALA A 88 16.38 -3.46 9.44
N GLY A 89 17.68 -3.17 9.49
CA GLY A 89 18.37 -2.46 8.40
C GLY A 89 18.29 -0.93 8.48
N VAL A 90 18.35 -0.36 9.70
CA VAL A 90 18.48 1.11 9.86
C VAL A 90 19.76 1.58 9.15
N GLY A 91 19.62 2.60 8.30
CA GLY A 91 20.71 3.12 7.47
C GLY A 91 20.88 2.39 6.14
N SER A 92 20.15 1.30 5.89
CA SER A 92 20.17 0.61 4.59
C SER A 92 19.55 1.49 3.49
N VAL A 93 20.12 1.38 2.29
CA VAL A 93 19.61 2.07 1.09
C VAL A 93 18.71 1.11 0.32
N ILE A 94 17.48 1.54 0.05
CA ILE A 94 16.54 0.82 -0.81
C ILE A 94 16.61 1.37 -2.25
N ARG A 95 16.42 0.50 -3.24
CA ARG A 95 16.43 0.86 -4.66
C ARG A 95 15.26 0.23 -5.42
N VAL A 96 14.85 0.91 -6.49
CA VAL A 96 13.94 0.31 -7.48
C VAL A 96 14.63 -0.91 -8.09
N GLY A 97 13.93 -2.03 -8.11
CA GLY A 97 14.47 -3.32 -8.57
C GLY A 97 14.92 -4.26 -7.46
N ASP A 98 14.99 -3.79 -6.20
CA ASP A 98 15.25 -4.67 -5.05
C ASP A 98 14.20 -5.78 -4.99
N ARG A 99 14.66 -7.02 -4.79
CA ARG A 99 13.80 -8.19 -4.70
C ARG A 99 13.35 -8.38 -3.27
N LEU A 100 12.04 -8.56 -3.09
CA LEU A 100 11.42 -8.69 -1.77
C LEU A 100 10.83 -10.09 -1.60
N LEU A 101 11.01 -10.65 -0.40
CA LEU A 101 10.38 -11.86 0.08
C LEU A 101 9.29 -11.48 1.09
N ALA A 102 8.04 -11.69 0.70
CA ALA A 102 6.90 -11.45 1.57
C ALA A 102 6.62 -12.68 2.45
N ALA A 103 6.56 -12.48 3.77
CA ALA A 103 6.00 -13.48 4.67
C ALA A 103 4.51 -13.19 4.84
N SER A 104 3.65 -14.18 4.61
CA SER A 104 2.19 -14.03 4.72
C SER A 104 1.68 -14.55 6.06
N ARG A 105 0.54 -14.02 6.52
CA ARG A 105 -0.20 -14.64 7.63
C ARG A 105 -0.68 -16.01 7.15
N GLY A 106 -0.43 -17.06 7.93
CA GLY A 106 -1.09 -18.34 7.70
C GLY A 106 -2.60 -18.12 7.68
N VAL A 107 -3.27 -18.68 6.68
CA VAL A 107 -4.73 -18.69 6.58
C VAL A 107 -5.31 -19.53 7.70
#